data_AF-A0AAV5P5Z5-F1
#
_entry.id   AF-A0AAV5P5Z5-F1
#
_cell.length_a   1.000
_cell.length_b   1.000
_cell.length_c   1.000
_cell.angle_alpha   90.00
_cell.angle_beta   90.00
_cell.angle_gamma   90.00
#
_symmetry.space_group_name_H-M   'P 1'
#
loop_
_entity.id
_entity.type
_entity.pdbx_description
1 polymer ?
#
loop_
_entity_poly.entity_id
_entity_poly.type
_entity_poly.pdbx_seq_one_letter_code
_entity_poly.pdbx_strand_id
1 'polypeptide(L)'
;MSTTTPTATSFGRVQDTALQLRGVLDTALPRELGTDAEPPLYTVTAVFSRRVSGPEQALLELPAVTTLLADHGYAGVRLRVEDRRLLIENTNLAMLSGGLAHEIATVIRDTQEAIATERTRRADELEAWRAAEAVRAASVKAEADRVRFE
;
A
#
# COMPACT_ATOMS: atom_id res chain seq x y z
N MET A 1 46.38 -13.52 -4.32
CA MET A 1 45.55 -13.23 -3.13
C MET A 1 44.82 -11.92 -3.40
N SER A 2 43.53 -11.98 -3.72
CA SER A 2 42.68 -10.80 -3.82
C SER A 2 41.31 -11.19 -3.26
N THR A 3 41.06 -10.77 -2.03
CA THR A 3 39.81 -10.97 -1.31
C THR A 3 38.82 -9.91 -1.78
N THR A 4 37.77 -10.34 -2.47
CA THR A 4 36.59 -9.51 -2.77
C THR A 4 35.77 -9.33 -1.49
N THR A 5 35.61 -8.08 -1.09
CA THR A 5 34.73 -7.62 -0.01
C THR A 5 33.27 -7.96 -0.32
N PRO A 6 32.47 -8.52 0.61
CA PRO A 6 31.04 -8.71 0.38
C PRO A 6 30.30 -7.38 0.49
N THR A 7 29.49 -7.08 -0.52
CA THR A 7 28.51 -5.99 -0.53
C THR A 7 27.42 -6.26 0.49
N ALA A 8 27.54 -5.69 1.68
CA ALA A 8 26.37 -5.42 2.52
C ALA A 8 25.74 -4.11 2.02
N THR A 9 24.47 -4.13 1.62
CA THR A 9 23.44 -3.06 1.80
C THR A 9 22.36 -3.15 0.73
N SER A 10 21.11 -3.45 1.13
CA SER A 10 19.91 -3.05 0.39
C SER A 10 18.63 -2.98 1.26
N PHE A 11 18.62 -3.60 2.43
CA PHE A 11 17.41 -3.67 3.29
C PHE A 11 16.93 -2.31 3.85
N GLY A 12 17.78 -1.28 3.90
CA GLY A 12 17.44 0.03 4.48
C GLY A 12 16.73 1.00 3.53
N ARG A 13 16.93 0.90 2.21
CA ARG A 13 16.38 1.88 1.25
C ARG A 13 14.93 1.55 0.83
N VAL A 14 14.54 0.28 0.89
CA VAL A 14 13.17 -0.17 0.58
C VAL A 14 12.18 0.28 1.65
N GLN A 15 12.60 0.36 2.92
CA GLN A 15 11.71 0.77 4.02
C GLN A 15 11.32 2.25 3.97
N ASP A 16 12.14 3.11 3.37
CA ASP A 16 11.84 4.55 3.26
C ASP A 16 10.78 4.86 2.19
N THR A 17 10.43 3.87 1.36
CA THR A 17 9.38 4.00 0.33
C THR A 17 8.05 3.37 0.76
N ALA A 18 8.09 2.44 1.72
CA ALA A 18 6.91 1.72 2.19
C ALA A 18 5.95 2.68 2.91
N LEU A 19 4.65 2.56 2.60
CA LEU A 19 3.63 3.28 3.34
C LEU A 19 3.53 2.69 4.75
N GLN A 20 3.69 3.52 5.77
CA GLN A 20 3.66 3.14 7.18
C GLN A 20 2.89 4.18 7.99
N LEU A 21 2.35 3.80 9.15
CA LEU A 21 1.82 4.75 10.13
C LEU A 21 2.96 5.21 11.06
N ARG A 22 3.09 6.54 11.21
CA ARG A 22 4.11 7.18 12.06
C ARG A 22 3.64 7.35 13.51
N GLY A 23 2.34 7.51 13.71
CA GLY A 23 1.77 7.72 15.04
C GLY A 23 0.36 8.29 14.98
N VAL A 24 -0.27 8.35 16.15
CA VAL A 24 -1.57 9.00 16.35
C VAL A 24 -1.37 10.50 16.50
N LEU A 25 -2.27 11.28 15.91
CA LEU A 25 -2.33 12.72 16.04
C LEU A 25 -3.13 13.07 17.31
N ASP A 26 -2.40 13.39 18.37
CA ASP A 26 -2.93 13.78 19.69
C ASP A 26 -3.87 14.99 19.63
N THR A 27 -3.55 15.99 18.80
CA THR A 27 -4.37 17.20 18.61
C THR A 27 -5.76 16.94 18.03
N ALA A 28 -6.00 15.76 17.47
CA ALA A 28 -7.30 15.35 16.91
C ALA A 28 -8.10 14.44 17.86
N LEU A 29 -7.61 14.19 19.06
CA LEU A 29 -8.32 13.38 20.05
C LEU A 29 -9.45 14.19 20.74
N PRO A 30 -10.51 13.51 21.22
CA PRO A 30 -11.54 14.15 22.04
C PRO A 30 -10.94 14.86 23.26
N ARG A 31 -11.53 15.97 23.68
CA ARG A 31 -11.06 16.73 24.86
C ARG A 31 -11.47 16.08 26.17
N GLU A 32 -12.48 15.21 26.10
CA GLU A 32 -13.11 14.52 27.19
C GLU A 32 -12.36 13.24 27.59
N LEU A 33 -11.28 12.88 26.88
CA LEU A 33 -10.45 11.72 27.23
C LEU A 33 -9.88 11.85 28.65
N GLY A 34 -9.98 10.79 29.44
CA GLY A 34 -9.55 10.77 30.85
C GLY A 34 -10.52 11.48 31.81
N THR A 35 -11.74 11.78 31.36
CA THR A 35 -12.83 12.33 32.19
C THR A 35 -14.02 11.36 32.25
N ASP A 36 -14.94 11.58 33.18
CA ASP A 36 -16.18 10.80 33.28
C ASP A 36 -17.09 10.91 32.03
N ALA A 37 -16.83 11.91 31.17
CA ALA A 37 -17.54 12.14 29.91
C ALA A 37 -16.84 11.52 28.69
N GLU A 38 -15.81 10.67 28.88
CA GLU A 38 -15.08 10.04 27.78
C GLU A 38 -16.01 9.22 26.86
N PRO A 39 -16.06 9.52 25.55
CA PRO A 39 -16.83 8.72 24.61
C PRO A 39 -16.27 7.29 24.52
N PRO A 40 -17.12 6.25 24.52
CA PRO A 40 -16.65 4.86 24.44
C PRO A 40 -15.96 4.55 23.11
N LEU A 41 -16.39 5.20 22.03
CA LEU A 41 -15.84 5.11 20.69
C LEU A 41 -15.76 6.50 20.05
N TYR A 42 -14.67 6.73 19.33
CA TYR A 42 -14.35 7.97 18.63
C TYR A 42 -13.50 7.69 17.40
N THR A 43 -13.24 8.73 16.61
CA THR A 43 -12.31 8.65 15.49
C THR A 43 -10.90 8.93 15.96
N VAL A 44 -9.98 7.99 15.72
CA VAL A 44 -8.56 8.21 15.94
C VAL A 44 -7.89 8.56 14.62
N THR A 45 -7.19 9.69 14.58
CA THR A 45 -6.43 10.11 13.41
C THR A 45 -4.99 9.65 13.54
N ALA A 46 -4.49 8.88 12.58
CA ALA A 46 -3.08 8.50 12.48
C ALA A 46 -2.42 9.14 11.25
N VAL A 47 -1.10 9.33 11.30
CA VAL A 47 -0.34 10.00 10.23
C VAL A 47 0.48 8.98 9.45
N PHE A 48 0.42 9.03 8.12
CA PHE A 48 1.25 8.21 7.25
C PHE A 48 2.67 8.75 7.07
N SER A 49 3.63 7.87 6.75
CA SER A 49 5.01 8.21 6.43
C SER A 49 5.15 9.06 5.17
N ARG A 50 4.20 8.93 4.23
CA ARG A 50 4.12 9.68 2.98
C ARG A 50 2.66 9.88 2.57
N ARG A 51 2.44 10.63 1.49
CA ARG A 51 1.11 10.75 0.88
C ARG A 51 0.65 9.39 0.36
N VAL A 52 -0.61 9.06 0.64
CA VAL A 52 -1.24 7.85 0.11
C VAL A 52 -1.58 8.08 -1.36
N SER A 53 -1.29 7.09 -2.20
CA SER A 53 -1.64 7.13 -3.62
C SER A 53 -3.10 6.76 -3.84
N GLY A 54 -3.68 7.17 -4.97
CA GLY A 54 -5.07 6.84 -5.32
C GLY A 54 -5.41 5.34 -5.23
N PRO A 55 -4.58 4.43 -5.78
CA PRO A 55 -4.79 2.99 -5.65
C PRO A 55 -4.74 2.48 -4.21
N GLU A 56 -3.84 3.02 -3.38
CA GLU A 56 -3.74 2.64 -1.97
C GLU A 56 -4.98 3.08 -1.20
N GLN A 57 -5.41 4.33 -1.39
CA GLN A 57 -6.63 4.85 -0.79
C GLN A 57 -7.84 3.99 -1.19
N ALA A 58 -7.98 3.70 -2.49
CA ALA A 58 -9.10 2.92 -2.99
C ALA A 58 -9.20 1.53 -2.36
N LEU A 59 -8.06 0.85 -2.14
CA LEU A 59 -8.01 -0.47 -1.50
C LEU A 59 -8.25 -0.40 0.01
N LEU A 60 -7.67 0.59 0.70
CA LEU A 60 -7.84 0.77 2.15
C LEU A 60 -9.28 1.11 2.54
N GLU A 61 -10.01 1.81 1.67
CA GLU A 61 -11.40 2.22 1.89
C GLU A 61 -12.43 1.18 1.42
N LEU A 62 -12.00 0.00 0.95
CA LEU A 62 -12.93 -1.05 0.51
C LEU A 62 -13.76 -1.59 1.68
N PRO A 63 -15.05 -1.94 1.45
CA PRO A 63 -15.87 -2.62 2.44
C PRO A 63 -15.24 -3.93 2.95
N ALA A 64 -14.48 -4.62 2.11
CA ALA A 64 -13.76 -5.84 2.47
C ALA A 64 -12.78 -5.64 3.64
N VAL A 65 -12.16 -4.45 3.75
CA VAL A 65 -11.28 -4.12 4.88
C VAL A 65 -12.08 -4.00 6.18
N THR A 66 -13.27 -3.39 6.12
CA THR A 66 -14.17 -3.32 7.28
C THR A 66 -14.62 -4.72 7.73
N THR A 67 -14.94 -5.60 6.77
CA THR A 67 -15.30 -6.99 7.07
C THR A 67 -14.12 -7.75 7.68
N LEU A 68 -12.92 -7.63 7.12
CA LEU A 68 -11.71 -8.26 7.65
C LEU A 68 -11.43 -7.84 9.10
N LEU A 69 -11.51 -6.53 9.39
CA LEU A 69 -11.33 -6.03 10.75
C LEU A 69 -12.43 -6.53 11.70
N ALA A 70 -13.68 -6.65 11.22
CA ALA A 70 -14.77 -7.22 12.00
C ALA A 70 -14.54 -8.70 12.34
N ASP A 71 -14.03 -9.49 11.39
CA ASP A 71 -13.67 -10.90 11.60
C ASP A 71 -12.54 -11.06 12.63
N HIS A 72 -11.68 -10.03 12.76
CA HIS A 72 -10.60 -9.96 13.75
C HIS A 72 -11.05 -9.39 15.11
N GLY A 73 -12.37 -9.18 15.30
CA GLY A 73 -12.95 -8.72 16.56
C GLY A 73 -13.16 -7.21 16.67
N TYR A 74 -12.89 -6.45 15.60
CA TYR A 74 -13.02 -4.99 15.56
C TYR A 74 -14.24 -4.56 14.73
N ALA A 75 -15.43 -5.00 15.16
CA ALA A 75 -16.67 -4.75 14.43
C ALA A 75 -16.99 -3.26 14.29
N GLY A 76 -17.36 -2.85 13.08
CA GLY A 76 -17.77 -1.48 12.76
C GLY A 76 -16.62 -0.48 12.60
N VAL A 77 -15.35 -0.90 12.82
CA VAL A 77 -14.19 -0.05 12.53
C VAL A 77 -14.11 0.22 11.03
N ARG A 78 -14.00 1.49 10.66
CA ARG A 78 -13.85 1.91 9.26
C ARG A 78 -12.57 2.72 9.09
N LEU A 79 -11.90 2.47 7.97
CA LEU A 79 -10.69 3.19 7.59
C LEU A 79 -11.03 4.18 6.49
N ARG A 80 -10.62 5.44 6.67
CA ARG A 80 -10.75 6.49 5.65
C ARG A 80 -9.45 7.26 5.52
N VAL A 81 -9.05 7.55 4.29
CA VAL A 81 -7.81 8.26 4.01
C VAL A 81 -8.12 9.70 3.66
N GLU A 82 -7.43 10.62 4.33
CA GLU A 82 -7.47 12.04 4.05
C GLU A 82 -6.04 12.57 3.87
N ASP A 83 -5.60 12.59 2.62
CA ASP A 83 -4.26 12.99 2.18
C ASP A 83 -3.10 12.19 2.82
N ARG A 84 -2.58 12.65 3.95
CA ARG A 84 -1.52 11.99 4.75
C ARG A 84 -2.03 11.41 6.07
N ARG A 85 -3.35 11.42 6.27
CA ARG A 85 -3.99 10.98 7.51
C ARG A 85 -4.86 9.76 7.25
N LEU A 86 -4.83 8.83 8.19
CA LEU A 86 -5.77 7.73 8.32
C LEU A 86 -6.76 8.09 9.42
N LEU A 87 -8.03 8.25 9.08
CA LEU A 87 -9.12 8.30 10.04
C LEU A 87 -9.56 6.87 10.32
N ILE A 88 -9.45 6.48 11.58
CA ILE A 88 -9.88 5.19 12.09
C ILE A 88 -11.17 5.46 12.85
N GLU A 89 -12.30 5.27 12.19
CA GLU A 89 -13.62 5.56 12.75
C GLU A 89 -14.12 4.40 13.63
N ASN A 90 -14.96 4.72 14.61
CA ASN A 90 -15.61 3.74 15.50
C ASN A 90 -14.60 2.87 16.30
N THR A 91 -13.59 3.51 16.88
CA THR A 91 -12.53 2.86 17.67
C THR A 91 -12.28 3.61 18.98
N ASN A 92 -11.28 3.20 19.76
CA ASN A 92 -10.68 4.01 20.81
C ASN A 92 -9.18 3.68 20.95
N LEU A 93 -8.46 4.41 21.81
CA LEU A 93 -7.03 4.17 22.06
C LEU A 93 -6.74 2.79 22.67
N ALA A 94 -7.64 2.25 23.48
CA ALA A 94 -7.49 0.92 24.08
C ALA A 94 -7.58 -0.22 23.04
N MET A 95 -8.45 -0.08 22.04
CA MET A 95 -8.53 -1.02 20.92
C MET A 95 -7.25 -0.97 20.08
N LEU A 96 -6.71 0.23 19.84
CA LEU A 96 -5.46 0.42 19.11
C LEU A 96 -4.27 -0.22 19.82
N SER A 97 -4.10 0.03 21.12
CA SER A 97 -3.05 -0.60 21.92
C SER A 97 -3.28 -2.10 22.12
N GLY A 98 -4.55 -2.54 22.11
CA GLY A 98 -4.96 -3.93 22.26
C GLY A 98 -4.81 -4.81 21.02
N GLY A 99 -4.32 -4.27 19.90
CA GLY A 99 -3.99 -5.06 18.70
C GLY A 99 -4.47 -4.46 17.38
N LEU A 100 -5.46 -3.55 17.38
CA LEU A 100 -5.99 -2.98 16.15
C LEU A 100 -4.91 -2.23 15.35
N ALA A 101 -3.95 -1.59 16.02
CA ALA A 101 -2.84 -0.93 15.34
C ALA A 101 -1.99 -1.93 14.53
N HIS A 102 -1.82 -3.16 15.03
CA HIS A 102 -1.11 -4.22 14.32
C HIS A 102 -1.91 -4.70 13.10
N GLU A 103 -3.21 -4.93 13.26
CA GLU A 103 -4.09 -5.34 12.17
C GLU A 103 -4.13 -4.31 11.04
N ILE A 104 -4.27 -3.03 11.38
CA ILE A 104 -4.22 -1.94 10.39
C ILE A 104 -2.86 -1.91 9.69
N ALA A 105 -1.76 -2.11 10.41
CA ALA A 105 -0.43 -2.18 9.79
C ALA A 105 -0.30 -3.37 8.83
N THR A 106 -0.94 -4.50 9.13
CA THR A 106 -1.01 -5.67 8.24
C THR A 106 -1.81 -5.35 6.98
N VAL A 107 -3.01 -4.80 7.11
CA VAL A 107 -3.84 -4.35 5.97
C VAL A 107 -3.08 -3.39 5.05
N ILE A 108 -2.32 -2.46 5.61
CA ILE A 108 -1.49 -1.54 4.82
C ILE A 108 -0.41 -2.30 4.04
N ARG A 109 0.29 -3.26 4.67
CA ARG A 109 1.31 -4.07 3.99
C ARG A 109 0.71 -4.89 2.86
N ASP A 110 -0.40 -5.57 3.10
CA ASP A 110 -1.07 -6.41 2.10
C ASP A 110 -1.55 -5.56 0.92
N THR A 111 -2.03 -4.35 1.19
CA THR A 111 -2.39 -3.37 0.15
C THR A 111 -1.18 -2.98 -0.71
N GLN A 112 -0.02 -2.72 -0.07
CA GLN A 112 1.22 -2.42 -0.81
C GLN A 112 1.64 -3.60 -1.70
N GLU A 113 1.56 -4.82 -1.17
CA GLU A 113 1.93 -6.04 -1.89
C GLU A 113 1.02 -6.29 -3.09
N ALA A 114 -0.30 -6.13 -2.93
CA ALA A 114 -1.26 -6.24 -4.02
C ALA A 114 -0.96 -5.26 -5.17
N ILE A 115 -0.64 -4.01 -4.83
CA ILE A 115 -0.28 -2.98 -5.83
C ILE A 115 1.04 -3.30 -6.50
N ALA A 116 2.06 -3.73 -5.75
CA ALA A 116 3.36 -4.10 -6.30
C ALA A 116 3.22 -5.28 -7.28
N THR A 117 2.46 -6.30 -6.90
CA THR A 117 2.18 -7.48 -7.72
C THR A 117 1.50 -7.10 -9.04
N GLU A 118 0.46 -6.27 -8.98
CA GLU A 118 -0.25 -5.80 -10.17
C GLU A 118 0.63 -4.95 -11.08
N ARG A 119 1.52 -4.12 -10.52
CA ARG A 119 2.48 -3.33 -11.31
C ARG A 119 3.48 -4.22 -12.04
N THR A 120 4.03 -5.23 -11.36
CA THR A 120 4.94 -6.20 -11.97
C THR A 120 4.25 -6.95 -13.10
N ARG A 121 3.04 -7.47 -12.85
CA ARG A 121 2.24 -8.15 -13.89
C ARG A 121 2.05 -7.31 -15.14
N ARG A 122 1.67 -6.03 -14.99
CA ARG A 122 1.49 -5.12 -16.14
C ARG A 122 2.80 -4.83 -16.87
N ALA A 123 3.92 -4.74 -16.16
CA ALA A 123 5.22 -4.53 -16.76
C ALA A 123 5.63 -5.76 -17.61
N ASP A 124 5.43 -6.95 -17.08
CA ASP A 124 5.72 -8.21 -17.78
C ASP A 124 4.85 -8.38 -19.04
N GLU A 125 3.56 -8.05 -18.96
CA GLU A 125 2.64 -8.07 -20.10
C GLU A 125 3.06 -7.11 -21.21
N LEU A 126 3.48 -5.89 -20.84
CA LEU A 126 3.95 -4.90 -21.79
C LEU A 126 5.25 -5.34 -22.47
N GLU A 127 6.16 -5.95 -21.71
CA GLU A 127 7.43 -6.43 -22.25
C GLU A 127 7.22 -7.62 -23.20
N ALA A 128 6.34 -8.55 -22.85
CA ALA A 128 5.96 -9.66 -23.72
C ALA A 128 5.35 -9.15 -25.04
N TRP A 129 4.48 -8.14 -24.98
CA TRP A 129 3.90 -7.51 -26.16
C TRP A 129 4.97 -6.85 -27.05
N ARG A 130 5.89 -6.09 -26.45
CA ARG A 130 7.01 -5.45 -27.19
C ARG A 130 7.90 -6.48 -27.88
N ALA A 131 8.21 -7.58 -27.21
CA ALA A 131 9.01 -8.65 -27.78
C ALA A 131 8.31 -9.30 -28.99
N ALA A 132 7.02 -9.60 -28.88
CA ALA A 132 6.23 -10.14 -29.98
C ALA A 132 6.18 -9.17 -31.18
N GLU A 133 5.99 -7.88 -30.91
CA GLU A 133 5.95 -6.85 -31.96
C GLU A 133 7.30 -6.67 -32.65
N ALA A 134 8.41 -6.72 -31.90
CA ALA A 134 9.76 -6.67 -32.47
C ALA A 134 10.03 -7.85 -33.42
N VAL A 135 9.61 -9.06 -33.04
CA VAL A 135 9.71 -10.27 -33.90
C VAL A 135 8.88 -10.10 -35.17
N ARG A 136 7.63 -9.63 -35.04
CA ARG A 136 6.74 -9.37 -36.18
C ARG A 136 7.35 -8.34 -37.14
N ALA A 137 7.84 -7.22 -36.60
CA ALA A 137 8.46 -6.15 -37.39
C ALA A 137 9.72 -6.64 -38.13
N ALA A 138 10.57 -7.44 -37.47
CA ALA A 138 11.74 -8.03 -38.10
C ALA A 138 11.37 -8.97 -39.26
N SER A 139 10.34 -9.80 -39.08
CA SER A 139 9.83 -10.69 -40.14
C SER A 139 9.28 -9.91 -41.33
N VAL A 140 8.49 -8.84 -41.08
CA VAL A 140 7.97 -7.97 -42.15
C VAL A 140 9.10 -7.29 -42.90
N LYS A 141 10.11 -6.78 -42.19
CA LYS A 141 11.29 -6.18 -42.81
C LYS A 141 12.03 -7.19 -43.70
N ALA A 142 12.26 -8.40 -43.21
CA ALA A 142 12.93 -9.44 -43.99
C ALA A 142 12.18 -9.79 -45.28
N GLU A 143 10.84 -9.78 -45.25
CA GLU A 143 10.02 -10.00 -46.43
C GLU A 143 10.08 -8.83 -47.41
N ALA A 144 9.97 -7.60 -46.91
CA ALA A 144 10.10 -6.39 -47.73
C ALA A 144 11.48 -6.31 -48.42
N ASP A 145 12.55 -6.68 -47.71
CA ASP A 145 13.93 -6.69 -48.24
C ASP A 145 14.12 -7.70 -49.39
N ARG A 146 13.21 -8.70 -49.55
CA ARG A 146 13.22 -9.67 -50.67
C ARG A 146 12.52 -9.15 -51.93
N VAL A 147 11.65 -8.16 -51.82
CA VAL A 147 10.94 -7.60 -52.98
C VAL A 147 11.93 -6.89 -53.91
N ARG A 148 11.83 -7.14 -55.21
CA ARG A 148 12.60 -6.49 -56.27
C ARG A 148 11.62 -6.01 -57.33
N PHE A 149 11.80 -4.78 -57.79
CA PHE A 149 11.08 -4.22 -58.92
C PHE A 149 12.06 -4.14 -60.08
N GLU A 150 11.81 -4.95 -61.11
CA GLU A 150 12.49 -4.93 -62.42
C GLU A 150 11.70 -4.10 -63.43
#